data_AF-A0A7W1ELJ6-F1
#
_entry.id   AF-A0A7W1ELJ6-F1
#
_cell.length_a   1.000
_cell.length_b   1.000
_cell.length_c   1.000
_cell.angle_alpha   90.00
_cell.angle_beta   90.00
_cell.angle_gamma   90.00
#
_symmetry.space_group_name_H-M   'P 1'
#
loop_
_entity.id
_entity.type
_entity.pdbx_description
1 polymer ?
#
loop_
_entity_poly.entity_id
_entity_poly.type
_entity_poly.pdbx_seq_one_letter_code
_entity_poly.pdbx_strand_id
1 'polypeptide(L)'
;MRRFLAPLIVLASVGCGGTSVMDAPPVATPPVPVVPVTPLVPRDTITSSDIVAGVKHSYRWEVAGPWAVHIVEVDLARCGIELKTVKAFDQLFGRETTTQLSGRLARRLNRPVYAAINGDYFTLGTPGGYPSGTQVIEGEPLRGYTSRPVFGVTTTAATFFGADQLTGTIRSR
;
A
#
# COMPACT_ATOMS: atom_id res chain seq x y z
N MET A 1 4.93 -24.33 -0.24
CA MET A 1 4.00 -23.55 0.61
C MET A 1 4.15 -22.07 0.27
N ARG A 2 3.20 -21.47 -0.47
CA ARG A 2 3.23 -20.03 -0.79
C ARG A 2 2.11 -19.36 0.02
N ARG A 3 2.48 -18.58 1.04
CA ARG A 3 1.58 -17.81 1.90
C ARG A 3 1.71 -16.35 1.49
N PHE A 4 0.62 -15.70 1.10
CA PHE A 4 0.56 -14.27 0.82
C PHE A 4 -0.54 -13.61 1.66
N LEU A 5 -0.40 -12.30 1.83
CA LEU A 5 -0.98 -11.39 2.83
C LEU A 5 -2.13 -10.52 2.21
N ALA A 6 -2.97 -9.82 2.99
CA ALA A 6 -4.27 -9.18 2.61
C ALA A 6 -4.41 -7.69 2.98
N PRO A 7 -4.79 -6.76 2.08
CA PRO A 7 -4.25 -5.39 2.01
C PRO A 7 -4.60 -4.31 3.05
N LEU A 8 -3.64 -3.38 3.22
CA LEU A 8 -3.67 -2.09 3.93
C LEU A 8 -3.62 -0.95 2.89
N ILE A 9 -4.48 0.07 2.99
CA ILE A 9 -4.74 1.07 1.93
C ILE A 9 -4.65 2.52 2.46
N VAL A 10 -3.95 3.42 1.73
CA VAL A 10 -3.74 4.85 2.01
C VAL A 10 -4.52 5.72 1.00
N LEU A 11 -5.26 6.74 1.44
CA LEU A 11 -6.17 7.59 0.62
C LEU A 11 -5.90 9.11 0.70
N ALA A 12 -6.30 9.89 -0.35
CA ALA A 12 -7.02 11.21 -0.31
C ALA A 12 -6.74 12.39 -1.31
N SER A 13 -7.61 12.57 -2.31
CA SER A 13 -8.00 13.78 -3.13
C SER A 13 -6.99 14.65 -3.94
N VAL A 14 -7.35 14.82 -5.24
CA VAL A 14 -6.66 15.45 -6.40
C VAL A 14 -6.69 16.99 -6.46
N GLY A 15 -5.66 17.58 -7.10
CA GLY A 15 -5.65 18.85 -7.87
C GLY A 15 -4.30 19.61 -7.71
N CYS A 16 -3.62 20.19 -8.71
CA CYS A 16 -3.89 20.55 -10.11
C CYS A 16 -2.52 20.74 -10.82
N GLY A 17 -2.27 20.15 -11.99
CA GLY A 17 -2.08 20.91 -13.25
C GLY A 17 -0.63 21.22 -13.63
N GLY A 18 -0.19 20.78 -14.82
CA GLY A 18 1.07 21.21 -15.45
C GLY A 18 1.41 20.42 -16.73
N THR A 19 1.53 21.14 -17.85
CA THR A 19 1.51 20.69 -19.25
C THR A 19 2.89 20.36 -19.85
N SER A 20 2.90 19.50 -20.88
CA SER A 20 4.05 19.15 -21.72
C SER A 20 4.45 20.27 -22.70
N VAL A 21 5.70 20.25 -23.18
CA VAL A 21 6.18 21.05 -24.32
C VAL A 21 6.93 20.15 -25.32
N MET A 22 6.68 20.40 -26.60
CA MET A 22 7.15 19.70 -27.80
C MET A 22 8.60 20.00 -28.22
N ASP A 23 9.05 19.11 -29.10
CA ASP A 23 10.31 18.89 -29.83
C ASP A 23 11.16 20.08 -30.32
N ALA A 24 12.48 19.79 -30.33
CA ALA A 24 13.55 20.56 -30.98
C ALA A 24 13.91 19.96 -32.37
N PRO A 25 14.46 20.74 -33.31
CA PRO A 25 14.80 20.28 -34.66
C PRO A 25 16.04 19.36 -34.70
N PRO A 26 16.24 18.57 -35.77
CA PRO A 26 17.31 17.57 -35.84
C PRO A 26 18.69 18.22 -35.99
N VAL A 27 19.59 17.88 -35.07
CA VAL A 27 21.02 18.20 -35.14
C VAL A 27 21.73 17.11 -35.95
N ALA A 28 22.56 17.54 -36.90
CA ALA A 28 23.41 16.66 -37.70
C ALA A 28 24.40 15.86 -36.83
N THR A 29 24.51 14.56 -37.08
CA THR A 29 25.36 13.64 -36.32
C THR A 29 26.84 13.74 -36.71
N PRO A 30 27.76 14.07 -35.78
CA PRO A 30 29.19 13.85 -35.98
C PRO A 30 29.54 12.35 -35.92
N PRO A 31 30.67 11.92 -36.51
CA PRO A 31 31.09 10.51 -36.51
C PRO A 31 31.31 10.00 -35.08
N VAL A 32 30.77 8.81 -34.79
CA VAL A 32 30.76 8.19 -33.47
C VAL A 32 32.17 7.72 -33.09
N PRO A 33 32.80 8.26 -32.03
CA PRO A 33 33.97 7.63 -31.45
C PRO A 33 33.57 6.27 -30.85
N VAL A 34 34.36 5.23 -31.12
CA VAL A 34 34.17 3.91 -30.50
C VAL A 34 34.50 4.05 -29.01
N VAL A 35 33.46 4.25 -28.19
CA VAL A 35 33.59 4.32 -26.74
C VAL A 35 33.85 2.90 -26.24
N PRO A 36 34.90 2.65 -25.44
CA PRO A 36 35.08 1.34 -24.81
C PRO A 36 33.85 1.01 -23.97
N VAL A 37 33.22 -0.13 -24.27
CA VAL A 37 32.08 -0.63 -23.49
C VAL A 37 32.62 -1.00 -22.12
N THR A 38 32.47 -0.08 -21.17
CA THR A 38 32.75 -0.38 -19.77
C THR A 38 31.67 -1.35 -19.32
N PRO A 39 32.01 -2.52 -18.76
CA PRO A 39 31.00 -3.44 -18.24
C PRO A 39 30.14 -2.71 -17.20
N LEU A 40 28.82 -2.79 -17.36
CA LEU A 40 27.87 -2.17 -16.45
C LEU A 40 27.97 -2.89 -15.10
N VAL A 41 28.67 -2.29 -14.14
CA VAL A 41 28.66 -2.76 -12.76
C VAL A 41 27.29 -2.41 -12.18
N PRO A 42 26.47 -3.39 -11.76
CA PRO A 42 25.19 -3.09 -11.13
C PRO A 42 25.44 -2.24 -9.89
N ARG A 43 24.67 -1.16 -9.73
CA ARG A 43 24.74 -0.28 -8.56
C ARG A 43 23.38 -0.19 -7.91
N ASP A 44 23.39 0.07 -6.62
CA ASP A 44 22.17 0.38 -5.91
C ASP A 44 21.53 1.63 -6.53
N THR A 45 20.21 1.59 -6.67
CA THR A 45 19.45 2.70 -7.25
C THR A 45 18.40 3.12 -6.26
N ILE A 46 18.37 4.41 -5.91
CA ILE A 46 17.31 4.99 -5.09
C ILE A 46 16.64 6.08 -5.91
N THR A 47 15.32 5.98 -6.07
CA THR A 47 14.48 7.04 -6.62
C THR A 47 13.40 7.40 -5.62
N SER A 48 12.99 8.67 -5.60
CA SER A 48 11.89 9.11 -4.77
C SER A 48 11.09 10.19 -5.47
N SER A 49 9.78 10.16 -5.30
CA SER A 49 8.87 11.18 -5.81
C SER A 49 7.68 11.31 -4.88
N ASP A 50 7.21 12.54 -4.69
CA ASP A 50 5.93 12.79 -4.03
C ASP A 50 4.78 12.29 -4.91
N ILE A 51 3.86 11.52 -4.33
CA ILE A 51 2.60 11.13 -4.98
C ILE A 51 1.59 12.28 -4.83
N VAL A 52 1.51 12.80 -3.60
CA VAL A 52 0.76 13.99 -3.21
C VAL A 52 1.43 14.58 -1.97
N ALA A 53 1.13 15.82 -1.60
CA ALA A 53 1.58 16.38 -0.34
C ALA A 53 1.22 15.45 0.85
N GLY A 54 2.22 14.98 1.59
CA GLY A 54 2.08 14.04 2.71
C GLY A 54 2.15 12.56 2.33
N VAL A 55 2.31 12.21 1.04
CA VAL A 55 2.51 10.82 0.60
C VAL A 55 3.66 10.76 -0.40
N LYS A 56 4.73 10.06 -0.05
CA LYS A 56 5.94 9.95 -0.86
C LYS A 56 6.23 8.49 -1.18
N HIS A 57 6.56 8.21 -2.43
CA HIS A 57 7.07 6.91 -2.85
C HIS A 57 8.60 6.98 -2.96
N SER A 58 9.27 5.93 -2.47
CA SER A 58 10.65 5.67 -2.81
C SER A 58 10.84 4.23 -3.28
N TYR A 59 11.70 4.07 -4.26
CA TYR A 59 12.13 2.79 -4.79
C TYR A 59 13.61 2.63 -4.52
N ARG A 60 13.99 1.45 -4.05
CA ARG A 60 15.37 1.08 -3.75
C ARG A 60 15.70 -0.26 -4.37
N TRP A 61 16.65 -0.28 -5.28
CA TRP A 61 17.27 -1.48 -5.83
C TRP A 61 18.56 -1.77 -5.08
N GLU A 62 18.68 -2.95 -4.48
CA GLU A 62 19.89 -3.39 -3.76
C GLU A 62 20.56 -4.55 -4.49
N VAL A 63 21.75 -4.34 -5.03
CA VAL A 63 22.51 -5.31 -5.82
C VAL A 63 22.99 -6.49 -4.98
N ALA A 64 23.23 -6.26 -3.69
CA ALA A 64 23.59 -7.31 -2.74
C ALA A 64 22.50 -8.39 -2.61
N GLY A 65 21.27 -8.11 -3.08
CA GLY A 65 20.07 -8.91 -2.83
C GLY A 65 19.32 -9.45 -4.06
N PRO A 66 19.67 -9.10 -5.32
CA PRO A 66 18.85 -8.14 -6.09
C PRO A 66 17.44 -7.90 -5.50
N TRP A 67 17.30 -6.91 -4.61
CA TRP A 67 16.00 -6.57 -4.01
C TRP A 67 15.42 -5.32 -4.67
N ALA A 68 14.16 -5.42 -5.09
CA ALA A 68 13.33 -4.26 -5.42
C ALA A 68 12.46 -3.93 -4.20
N VAL A 69 12.77 -2.83 -3.52
CA VAL A 69 12.06 -2.37 -2.33
C VAL A 69 11.24 -1.14 -2.69
N HIS A 70 9.93 -1.19 -2.46
CA HIS A 70 9.02 -0.07 -2.61
C HIS A 70 8.58 0.40 -1.21
N ILE A 71 8.74 1.69 -0.95
CA ILE A 71 8.41 2.31 0.33
C ILE A 71 7.41 3.43 0.04
N VAL A 72 6.32 3.46 0.81
CA VAL A 72 5.39 4.60 0.82
C VAL A 72 5.44 5.21 2.21
N GLU A 73 5.94 6.44 2.28
CA GLU A 73 5.92 7.25 3.48
C GLU A 73 4.63 8.08 3.50
N VAL A 74 3.95 8.08 4.64
CA VAL A 74 2.64 8.72 4.81
C VAL A 74 2.66 9.57 6.07
N ASP A 75 2.37 10.86 5.91
CA ASP A 75 2.14 11.78 7.02
C ASP A 75 0.67 11.68 7.46
N LEU A 76 0.41 10.90 8.52
CA LEU A 76 -0.93 10.72 9.08
C LEU A 76 -1.40 11.93 9.91
N ALA A 77 -0.52 12.86 10.27
CA ALA A 77 -0.91 14.09 10.96
C ALA A 77 -1.52 15.12 9.98
N ARG A 78 -1.26 14.95 8.68
CA ARG A 78 -1.80 15.82 7.63
C ARG A 78 -3.29 15.60 7.45
N CYS A 79 -4.06 16.68 7.53
CA CYS A 79 -5.49 16.66 7.23
C CYS A 79 -5.77 16.07 5.83
N GLY A 80 -6.78 15.22 5.77
CA GLY A 80 -7.20 14.56 4.55
C GLY A 80 -6.57 13.19 4.35
N ILE A 81 -5.37 12.92 4.87
CA ILE A 81 -4.71 11.62 4.73
C ILE A 81 -5.26 10.63 5.78
N GLU A 82 -5.64 9.44 5.32
CA GLU A 82 -6.11 8.37 6.21
C GLU A 82 -5.57 7.01 5.76
N LEU A 83 -5.40 6.13 6.75
CA LEU A 83 -5.02 4.74 6.56
C LEU A 83 -6.21 3.84 6.91
N LYS A 84 -6.66 3.04 5.94
CA LYS A 84 -7.80 2.14 6.09
C LYS A 84 -7.40 0.70 5.84
N THR A 85 -7.91 -0.22 6.65
CA THR A 85 -7.99 -1.63 6.29
C THR A 85 -9.28 -1.89 5.51
N VAL A 86 -9.22 -2.76 4.51
CA VAL A 86 -10.38 -3.07 3.66
C VAL A 86 -10.43 -4.58 3.44
N LYS A 87 -11.63 -5.14 3.40
CA LYS A 87 -11.84 -6.56 3.15
C LYS A 87 -12.38 -6.82 1.76
N ALA A 88 -11.91 -7.92 1.16
CA ALA A 88 -12.40 -8.43 -0.11
C ALA A 88 -13.94 -8.53 -0.11
N PHE A 89 -14.57 -7.93 -1.12
CA PHE A 89 -16.02 -7.85 -1.32
C PHE A 89 -16.82 -7.31 -0.13
N ASP A 90 -16.16 -6.67 0.84
CA ASP A 90 -16.76 -6.26 2.11
C ASP A 90 -17.39 -7.46 2.87
N GLN A 91 -16.80 -8.66 2.71
CA GLN A 91 -17.28 -9.92 3.26
C GLN A 91 -16.22 -10.64 4.09
N LEU A 92 -16.65 -11.37 5.13
CA LEU A 92 -15.75 -12.13 6.00
C LEU A 92 -14.89 -13.15 5.22
N PHE A 93 -15.47 -13.79 4.22
CA PHE A 93 -14.79 -14.68 3.27
C PHE A 93 -14.63 -13.97 1.91
N GLY A 94 -13.63 -14.37 1.12
CA GLY A 94 -13.38 -13.80 -0.20
C GLY A 94 -11.98 -13.22 -0.37
N ARG A 95 -11.55 -13.15 -1.62
CA ARG A 95 -10.21 -12.68 -2.02
C ARG A 95 -10.32 -11.75 -3.22
N GLU A 96 -9.62 -10.63 -3.13
CA GLU A 96 -9.41 -9.66 -4.20
C GLU A 96 -7.91 -9.33 -4.21
N THR A 97 -7.35 -9.01 -5.38
CA THR A 97 -6.00 -8.46 -5.44
C THR A 97 -5.96 -7.06 -4.84
N THR A 98 -4.78 -6.61 -4.39
CA THR A 98 -4.60 -5.23 -3.87
C THR A 98 -5.09 -4.18 -4.87
N THR A 99 -4.87 -4.39 -6.17
CA THR A 99 -5.34 -3.50 -7.26
C THR A 99 -6.86 -3.50 -7.40
N GLN A 100 -7.51 -4.66 -7.28
CA GLN A 100 -8.99 -4.75 -7.32
C GLN A 100 -9.59 -4.01 -6.11
N LEU A 101 -9.04 -4.25 -4.92
CA LEU A 101 -9.47 -3.64 -3.67
C LEU A 101 -9.31 -2.12 -3.68
N SER A 102 -8.15 -1.61 -4.06
CA SER A 102 -7.93 -0.16 -4.15
C SER A 102 -8.81 0.49 -5.21
N GLY A 103 -8.97 -0.13 -6.38
CA GLY A 103 -9.85 0.37 -7.43
C GLY A 103 -11.33 0.39 -7.01
N ARG A 104 -11.81 -0.66 -6.34
CA ARG A 104 -13.18 -0.73 -5.81
C ARG A 104 -13.39 0.32 -4.72
N LEU A 105 -12.45 0.47 -3.80
CA LEU A 105 -12.52 1.46 -2.74
C LEU A 105 -12.55 2.88 -3.30
N ALA A 106 -11.68 3.20 -4.25
CA ALA A 106 -11.63 4.52 -4.87
C ALA A 106 -12.96 4.90 -5.53
N ARG A 107 -13.57 3.95 -6.26
CA ARG A 107 -14.91 4.13 -6.85
C ARG A 107 -15.99 4.31 -5.79
N ARG A 108 -16.00 3.47 -4.74
CA ARG A 108 -16.99 3.51 -3.66
C ARG A 108 -16.95 4.84 -2.88
N LEU A 109 -15.75 5.35 -2.61
CA LEU A 109 -15.57 6.59 -1.86
C LEU A 109 -15.64 7.85 -2.71
N ASN A 110 -15.64 7.72 -4.05
CA ASN A 110 -15.44 8.84 -4.97
C ASN A 110 -14.21 9.70 -4.59
N ARG A 111 -13.12 9.03 -4.16
CA ARG A 111 -11.87 9.64 -3.69
C ARG A 111 -10.68 8.77 -4.15
N PRO A 112 -9.52 9.35 -4.48
CA PRO A 112 -8.37 8.55 -4.91
C PRO A 112 -7.73 7.81 -3.74
N VAL A 113 -7.30 6.58 -4.05
CA VAL A 113 -6.38 5.77 -3.25
C VAL A 113 -4.97 6.04 -3.75
N TYR A 114 -4.07 6.49 -2.87
CA TYR A 114 -2.70 6.84 -3.26
C TYR A 114 -1.74 5.69 -3.23
N ALA A 115 -1.96 4.76 -2.30
CA ALA A 115 -1.15 3.57 -2.19
C ALA A 115 -1.97 2.46 -1.55
N ALA A 116 -1.62 1.23 -1.89
CA ALA A 116 -2.17 0.04 -1.25
C ALA A 116 -1.10 -1.05 -1.26
N ILE A 117 -0.96 -1.74 -0.13
CA ILE A 117 -0.10 -2.92 0.03
C ILE A 117 -0.96 -4.09 0.46
N ASN A 118 -0.53 -5.33 0.27
CA ASN A 118 -1.08 -6.45 1.04
C ASN A 118 -0.85 -6.23 2.56
N GLY A 119 -1.63 -6.88 3.42
CA GLY A 119 -1.67 -6.68 4.88
C GLY A 119 -1.62 -8.01 5.61
N ASP A 120 -2.69 -8.61 6.13
CA ASP A 120 -2.60 -9.81 7.00
C ASP A 120 -2.78 -11.17 6.27
N TYR A 121 -2.37 -12.28 6.89
CA TYR A 121 -2.58 -13.62 6.36
C TYR A 121 -4.05 -14.00 6.27
N PHE A 122 -4.39 -14.92 5.37
CA PHE A 122 -5.76 -15.44 5.20
C PHE A 122 -5.79 -16.91 4.78
N THR A 123 -6.94 -17.55 4.95
CA THR A 123 -7.15 -18.96 4.55
C THR A 123 -7.16 -19.11 3.02
N LEU A 124 -6.49 -20.14 2.50
CA LEU A 124 -6.49 -20.45 1.07
C LEU A 124 -7.48 -21.56 0.66
N GLY A 125 -8.03 -22.29 1.65
CA GLY A 125 -8.97 -23.40 1.42
C GLY A 125 -10.37 -22.95 1.01
N THR A 126 -11.36 -23.83 1.16
CA THR A 126 -12.77 -23.55 0.82
C THR A 126 -13.63 -23.59 2.09
N PRO A 127 -14.30 -22.49 2.48
CA PRO A 127 -14.24 -21.15 1.88
C PRO A 127 -12.91 -20.44 2.17
N GLY A 128 -12.43 -19.67 1.19
CA GLY A 128 -11.13 -18.99 1.24
C GLY A 128 -11.25 -17.51 1.61
N GLY A 129 -10.16 -16.91 2.05
CA GLY A 129 -10.07 -15.48 2.33
C GLY A 129 -10.57 -15.06 3.71
N TYR A 130 -10.67 -16.00 4.65
CA TYR A 130 -10.91 -15.67 6.06
C TYR A 130 -9.62 -15.08 6.66
N PRO A 131 -9.61 -13.85 7.23
CA PRO A 131 -8.41 -13.24 7.81
C PRO A 131 -7.85 -14.12 8.93
N SER A 132 -6.54 -14.15 9.17
CA SER A 132 -5.94 -14.99 10.22
C SER A 132 -5.79 -14.27 11.56
N GLY A 133 -5.53 -12.97 11.52
CA GLY A 133 -5.44 -12.07 12.66
C GLY A 133 -6.72 -11.27 12.88
N THR A 134 -6.69 -10.42 13.91
CA THR A 134 -7.77 -9.47 14.19
C THR A 134 -7.87 -8.46 13.05
N GLN A 135 -9.10 -8.15 12.63
CA GLN A 135 -9.35 -7.07 11.69
C GLN A 135 -10.55 -6.25 12.18
N VAL A 136 -10.33 -4.95 12.37
CA VAL A 136 -11.35 -3.98 12.76
C VAL A 136 -11.52 -2.99 11.61
N ILE A 137 -12.76 -2.80 11.15
CA ILE A 137 -13.10 -1.87 10.07
C ILE A 137 -13.98 -0.78 10.68
N GLU A 138 -13.49 0.47 10.67
CA GLU A 138 -14.24 1.63 11.16
C GLU A 138 -14.75 1.48 12.60
N GLY A 139 -13.97 0.80 13.45
CA GLY A 139 -14.30 0.52 14.85
C GLY A 139 -15.04 -0.79 15.08
N GLU A 140 -15.56 -1.44 14.02
CA GLU A 140 -16.28 -2.70 14.12
C GLU A 140 -15.37 -3.91 13.89
N PRO A 141 -15.34 -4.89 14.81
CA PRO A 141 -14.59 -6.13 14.59
C PRO A 141 -15.19 -6.95 13.43
N LEU A 142 -14.47 -7.03 12.31
CA LEU A 142 -14.79 -7.98 11.24
C LEU A 142 -14.37 -9.39 11.65
N ARG A 143 -13.13 -9.51 12.14
CA ARG A 143 -12.63 -10.69 12.83
C ARG A 143 -12.15 -10.22 14.19
N GLY A 144 -12.74 -10.81 15.23
CA GLY A 144 -12.40 -10.48 16.62
C GLY A 144 -10.99 -10.91 17.00
N TYR A 145 -10.72 -10.81 18.31
CA TYR A 145 -9.40 -11.05 18.89
C TYR A 145 -8.73 -12.35 18.42
N THR A 146 -7.43 -12.24 18.16
CA THR A 146 -6.52 -13.35 17.92
C THR A 146 -5.24 -13.10 18.70
N SER A 147 -4.47 -14.14 19.04
CA SER A 147 -3.20 -13.97 19.76
C SER A 147 -2.05 -13.39 18.91
N ARG A 148 -2.34 -12.83 17.73
CA ARG A 148 -1.33 -12.32 16.79
C ARG A 148 -1.09 -10.83 17.01
N PRO A 149 0.14 -10.33 16.81
CA PRO A 149 0.39 -8.90 16.84
C PRO A 149 -0.45 -8.15 15.81
N VAL A 150 -0.95 -6.99 16.19
CA VAL A 150 -1.71 -6.08 15.34
C VAL A 150 -0.92 -4.80 15.09
N PHE A 151 -1.22 -4.15 13.98
CA PHE A 151 -0.98 -2.73 13.77
C PHE A 151 -2.33 -2.03 13.79
N GLY A 152 -2.44 -0.95 14.56
CA GLY A 152 -3.65 -0.15 14.62
C GLY A 152 -3.37 1.33 14.48
N VAL A 153 -4.39 2.05 14.02
CA VAL A 153 -4.41 3.50 13.89
C VAL A 153 -5.68 4.01 14.56
N THR A 154 -5.53 4.99 15.45
CA THR A 154 -6.67 5.65 16.10
C THR A 154 -7.29 6.70 15.17
N THR A 155 -8.46 7.21 15.55
CA THR A 155 -9.11 8.35 14.87
C THR A 155 -8.30 9.65 14.95
N THR A 156 -7.32 9.72 15.85
CA THR A 156 -6.39 10.86 16.01
C THR A 156 -5.03 10.59 15.36
N ALA A 157 -4.94 9.61 14.46
CA ALA A 157 -3.72 9.21 13.75
C ALA A 157 -2.59 8.65 14.63
N ALA A 158 -2.86 8.34 15.91
CA ALA A 158 -1.90 7.64 16.75
C ALA A 158 -1.78 6.19 16.27
N THR A 159 -0.55 5.69 16.13
CA THR A 159 -0.28 4.32 15.71
C THR A 159 0.16 3.46 16.87
N PHE A 160 -0.15 2.17 16.82
CA PHE A 160 0.32 1.20 17.79
C PHE A 160 0.62 -0.15 17.14
N PHE A 161 1.57 -0.86 17.73
CA PHE A 161 1.94 -2.23 17.36
C PHE A 161 1.98 -3.07 18.63
N GLY A 162 1.40 -4.27 18.62
CA GLY A 162 1.47 -5.16 19.77
C GLY A 162 0.30 -6.13 19.86
N ALA A 163 0.07 -6.66 21.06
CA ALA A 163 -1.09 -7.50 21.34
C ALA A 163 -2.35 -6.64 21.45
N ASP A 164 -3.45 -7.13 20.90
CA ASP A 164 -4.79 -6.58 21.11
C ASP A 164 -5.54 -7.37 22.20
N GLN A 165 -6.66 -6.82 22.64
CA GLN A 165 -7.66 -7.52 23.43
C GLN A 165 -9.04 -7.06 22.96
N LEU A 166 -10.00 -7.98 22.92
CA LEU A 166 -11.40 -7.66 22.66
C LEU A 166 -12.23 -8.12 23.85
N THR A 167 -12.85 -7.16 24.53
CA THR A 167 -13.75 -7.42 25.66
C THR A 167 -15.17 -7.00 25.30
N GLY A 168 -16.16 -7.81 25.66
CA GLY A 168 -17.58 -7.50 25.46
C GLY A 168 -18.44 -8.19 26.52
N THR A 169 -19.63 -7.67 26.77
CA THR A 169 -20.61 -8.29 27.67
C THR A 169 -21.80 -8.81 26.87
N ILE A 170 -22.09 -10.10 26.99
CA ILE A 170 -23.32 -10.69 26.44
C ILE A 170 -24.40 -10.54 27.51
N ARG A 171 -25.53 -9.90 27.16
CA ARG A 171 -26.71 -9.83 28.02
C ARG A 171 -27.82 -10.64 27.38
N SER A 172 -28.29 -11.70 28.04
CA SER A 172 -29.56 -12.35 27.67
C SER A 172 -30.72 -11.46 28.09
N ARG A 173 -31.75 -11.38 27.24
CA ARG A 173 -33.04 -10.80 27.63
C ARG A 173 -33.80 -11.76 28.53
#